data_AF-A0A352XJM5-F1
#
_entry.id   AF-A0A352XJM5-F1
#
_cell.length_a   1.000
_cell.length_b   1.000
_cell.length_c   1.000
_cell.angle_alpha   90.00
_cell.angle_beta   90.00
_cell.angle_gamma   90.00
#
_symmetry.space_group_name_H-M   'P 1'
#
loop_
_entity.id
_entity.type
_entity.pdbx_description
1 polymer ?
#
loop_
_entity_poly.entity_id
_entity_poly.type
_entity_poly.pdbx_seq_one_letter_code
_entity_poly.pdbx_strand_id
1 'polypeptide(L)'
;MVPEISSLVRRSTFALIALASVGVDVAAGDGRAVGQSICFAAIWIVVAAVVAQFVPIPSDPRSKPPLWLFLLLFGLALAPFGVEPLRRNWTGDGYPLEIQMVCSLRNVGLGLAICAGWLLCLRLACVTSLFLILFSASMTNHPAVMVVLGMYTATGSIWLMITYWSGLRLVFVAPE
;
A
#
# COMPACT_ATOMS: atom_id res chain seq x y z
N MET A 1 20.50 -0.19 18.86
CA MET A 1 19.95 -1.18 17.90
C MET A 1 18.43 -1.05 17.63
N VAL A 2 17.70 -0.15 18.29
CA VAL A 2 16.26 0.13 18.03
C VAL A 2 15.91 0.65 16.60
N PRO A 3 16.76 1.43 15.88
CA PRO A 3 16.33 2.02 14.59
C PRO A 3 16.24 1.03 13.43
N GLU A 4 16.97 -0.08 13.44
CA GLU A 4 16.98 -1.05 12.33
C GLU A 4 15.65 -1.80 12.22
N ILE A 5 15.07 -2.21 13.35
CA ILE A 5 13.78 -2.92 13.42
C ILE A 5 12.65 -2.02 12.88
N SER A 6 12.67 -0.72 13.23
CA SER A 6 11.72 0.27 12.68
C SER A 6 11.79 0.36 11.15
N SER A 7 12.99 0.35 10.58
CA SER A 7 13.18 0.44 9.13
C SER A 7 12.68 -0.80 8.39
N LEU A 8 12.88 -2.00 8.98
CA LEU A 8 12.41 -3.26 8.42
C LEU A 8 10.89 -3.37 8.42
N VAL A 9 10.23 -2.98 9.51
CA VAL A 9 8.75 -2.96 9.59
C VAL A 9 8.18 -2.00 8.54
N ARG A 10 8.80 -0.82 8.34
CA ARG A 10 8.36 0.13 7.32
C ARG A 10 8.50 -0.43 5.89
N ARG A 11 9.66 -1.03 5.57
CA ARG A 11 9.92 -1.63 4.25
C ARG A 11 8.97 -2.79 3.95
N SER A 12 8.70 -3.62 4.94
CA SER A 12 7.77 -4.75 4.80
C SER A 12 6.32 -4.27 4.66
N THR A 13 5.89 -3.23 5.38
CA THR A 13 4.57 -2.60 5.15
C THR A 13 4.46 -2.01 3.73
N PHE A 14 5.53 -1.39 3.22
CA PHE A 14 5.57 -0.91 1.85
C PHE A 14 5.45 -2.07 0.84
N ALA A 15 6.15 -3.18 1.08
CA ALA A 15 6.05 -4.37 0.23
C ALA A 15 4.62 -4.97 0.24
N LEU A 16 3.95 -5.00 1.40
CA LEU A 16 2.57 -5.48 1.52
C LEU A 16 1.60 -4.62 0.69
N ILE A 17 1.66 -3.30 0.81
CA ILE A 17 0.79 -2.43 0.02
C ILE A 17 1.12 -2.48 -1.47
N ALA A 18 2.40 -2.65 -1.84
CA ALA A 18 2.81 -2.80 -3.23
C ALA A 18 2.25 -4.09 -3.84
N LEU A 19 2.33 -5.22 -3.13
CA LEU A 19 1.73 -6.48 -3.57
C LEU A 19 0.21 -6.36 -3.68
N ALA A 20 -0.46 -5.76 -2.69
CA ALA A 20 -1.89 -5.52 -2.74
C ALA A 20 -2.30 -4.61 -3.92
N SER A 21 -1.50 -3.58 -4.21
CA SER A 21 -1.68 -2.69 -5.36
C SER A 21 -1.61 -3.45 -6.69
N VAL A 22 -0.62 -4.34 -6.85
CA VAL A 22 -0.50 -5.20 -8.04
C VAL A 22 -1.73 -6.11 -8.16
N GLY A 23 -2.18 -6.72 -7.06
CA GLY A 23 -3.38 -7.56 -7.06
C GLY A 23 -4.61 -6.80 -7.55
N VAL A 24 -4.82 -5.57 -7.06
CA VAL A 24 -5.94 -4.71 -7.47
C VAL A 24 -5.90 -4.38 -8.96
N ASP A 25 -4.74 -4.00 -9.51
CA ASP A 25 -4.64 -3.68 -10.94
C ASP A 25 -4.85 -4.90 -11.84
N VAL A 26 -4.38 -6.07 -11.41
CA VAL A 26 -4.62 -7.33 -12.14
C VAL A 26 -6.11 -7.69 -12.11
N ALA A 27 -6.76 -7.58 -10.94
CA ALA A 27 -8.19 -7.87 -10.81
C ALA A 27 -9.09 -6.84 -11.52
N ALA A 28 -8.70 -5.57 -11.54
CA ALA A 28 -9.41 -4.52 -12.27
C ALA A 28 -9.22 -4.65 -13.79
N GLY A 29 -8.21 -5.40 -14.24
CA GLY A 29 -7.83 -5.54 -15.65
C GLY A 29 -8.23 -6.87 -16.27
N ASP A 30 -9.36 -7.48 -15.89
CA ASP A 30 -9.79 -8.82 -16.35
C ASP A 30 -9.82 -8.99 -17.90
N GLY A 31 -9.91 -7.88 -18.68
CA GLY A 31 -9.84 -7.89 -20.14
C GLY A 31 -8.49 -7.52 -20.77
N ARG A 32 -7.49 -7.12 -19.98
CA ARG A 32 -6.17 -6.64 -20.45
C ARG A 32 -5.08 -7.67 -20.18
N ALA A 33 -4.03 -7.66 -21.01
CA ALA A 33 -2.86 -8.49 -20.75
C ALA A 33 -2.28 -8.16 -19.36
N VAL A 34 -2.09 -9.17 -18.51
CA VAL A 34 -1.58 -9.04 -17.13
C VAL A 34 -0.33 -8.17 -17.05
N GLY A 35 0.55 -8.24 -18.06
CA GLY A 35 1.76 -7.41 -18.14
C GLY A 35 1.48 -5.91 -18.21
N GLN A 36 0.41 -5.47 -18.88
CA GLN A 36 0.02 -4.05 -18.91
C GLN A 36 -0.48 -3.59 -17.54
N SER A 37 -1.31 -4.39 -16.87
CA SER A 37 -1.81 -4.08 -15.52
C SER A 37 -0.66 -3.98 -14.50
N ILE A 38 0.30 -4.91 -14.57
CA ILE A 38 1.51 -4.85 -13.73
C ILE A 38 2.34 -3.60 -14.03
N CYS A 39 2.47 -3.22 -15.31
CA CYS A 39 3.23 -2.01 -15.68
C CYS A 39 2.59 -0.74 -15.11
N PHE A 40 1.26 -0.61 -15.19
CA PHE A 40 0.53 0.50 -14.58
C PHE A 40 0.67 0.52 -13.06
N ALA A 41 0.57 -0.64 -12.40
CA ALA A 41 0.81 -0.76 -10.97
C ALA A 41 2.24 -0.32 -10.60
N ALA A 42 3.23 -0.76 -11.38
CA ALA A 42 4.63 -0.45 -11.16
C ALA A 42 4.91 1.05 -11.24
N ILE A 43 4.27 1.79 -12.16
CA ILE A 43 4.41 3.25 -12.23
C ILE A 43 4.00 3.90 -10.91
N TRP A 44 2.83 3.55 -10.37
CA TRP A 44 2.36 4.11 -9.09
C TRP A 44 3.25 3.72 -7.91
N ILE A 45 3.75 2.49 -7.88
CA ILE A 45 4.66 2.01 -6.84
C ILE A 45 6.01 2.73 -6.92
N VAL A 46 6.57 2.93 -8.12
CA VAL A 46 7.84 3.65 -8.31
C VAL A 46 7.69 5.12 -7.93
N VAL A 47 6.60 5.77 -8.35
CA VAL A 47 6.30 7.15 -7.93
C VAL A 47 6.22 7.23 -6.40
N ALA A 48 5.50 6.30 -5.76
CA ALA A 48 5.42 6.25 -4.31
C ALA A 48 6.80 6.05 -3.65
N ALA A 49 7.62 5.15 -4.17
CA ALA A 49 8.96 4.88 -3.66
C ALA A 49 9.89 6.11 -3.76
N VAL A 50 9.83 6.83 -4.88
CA VAL A 50 10.60 8.06 -5.08
C VAL A 50 10.12 9.15 -4.12
N VAL A 51 8.81 9.37 -4.00
CA VAL A 51 8.25 10.36 -3.06
C VAL A 51 8.61 10.02 -1.62
N ALA A 52 8.67 8.75 -1.24
CA ALA A 52 9.07 8.31 0.10
C ALA A 52 10.49 8.70 0.50
N GLN A 53 11.38 8.94 -0.47
CA GLN A 53 12.74 9.43 -0.19
C GLN A 53 12.76 10.90 0.23
N PHE A 54 11.77 11.69 -0.20
CA PHE A 54 11.66 13.11 0.10
C PHE A 54 10.84 13.41 1.36
N VAL A 55 10.10 12.42 1.89
CA VAL A 55 9.30 12.62 3.10
C VAL A 55 10.19 12.53 4.35
N PRO A 56 10.21 13.57 5.20
CA PRO A 56 11.02 13.56 6.41
C PRO A 56 10.54 12.49 7.38
N ILE A 57 11.48 11.76 7.98
CA ILE A 57 11.19 10.76 9.00
C ILE A 57 11.01 11.49 10.33
N PRO A 58 9.84 11.36 11.00
CA PRO A 58 9.60 12.04 12.28
C PRO A 58 10.53 11.50 13.36
N SER A 59 11.01 12.38 14.24
CA SER A 59 11.85 12.01 15.38
C SER A 59 11.10 11.19 16.43
N ASP A 60 9.78 11.37 16.54
CA ASP A 60 8.90 10.56 17.39
C ASP A 60 7.79 9.89 16.55
N PRO A 61 7.78 8.55 16.45
CA PRO A 61 6.78 7.79 15.70
C PRO A 61 5.34 7.89 16.24
N ARG A 62 5.15 8.32 17.50
CA ARG A 62 3.83 8.46 18.15
C ARG A 62 3.23 9.87 18.02
N SER A 63 4.00 10.82 17.49
CA SER A 63 3.54 12.18 17.27
C SER A 63 2.39 12.25 16.26
N LYS A 64 1.60 13.32 16.31
CA LYS A 64 0.48 13.52 15.39
C LYS A 64 1.01 13.82 13.97
N PRO A 65 0.42 13.23 12.91
CA PRO A 65 0.82 13.56 11.55
C PRO A 65 0.46 15.01 11.21
N PRO A 66 1.27 15.69 10.38
CA PRO A 66 1.02 17.07 9.98
C PRO A 66 -0.21 17.18 9.06
N LEU A 67 -0.90 18.33 9.10
CA LEU A 67 -2.14 18.55 8.35
C LEU A 67 -1.93 18.52 6.82
N TRP A 68 -0.73 18.86 6.34
CA TRP A 68 -0.33 18.70 4.94
C TRP A 68 -0.40 17.25 4.44
N LEU A 69 -0.20 16.27 5.33
CA LEU A 69 -0.35 14.86 4.99
C LEU A 69 -1.80 14.54 4.61
N PHE A 70 -2.76 15.13 5.31
CA PHE A 70 -4.17 14.95 5.01
C PHE A 70 -4.53 15.51 3.64
N LEU A 71 -4.01 16.71 3.30
CA LEU A 71 -4.19 17.30 1.97
C LEU A 71 -3.57 16.43 0.86
N LEU A 72 -2.39 15.86 1.11
CA LEU A 72 -1.73 14.95 0.18
C LEU A 72 -2.57 13.67 -0.03
N LEU A 73 -3.01 13.02 1.05
CA LEU A 73 -3.84 11.81 0.97
C LEU A 73 -5.18 12.10 0.28
N PHE A 74 -5.78 13.26 0.54
CA PHE A 74 -7.01 13.70 -0.12
C PHE A 74 -6.78 13.91 -1.64
N GLY A 75 -5.67 14.54 -2.02
CA GLY A 75 -5.27 14.67 -3.42
C GLY A 75 -5.07 13.31 -4.10
N LEU A 76 -4.40 12.36 -3.43
CA LEU A 76 -4.22 11.00 -3.96
C LEU A 76 -5.54 10.22 -4.08
N ALA A 77 -6.48 10.45 -3.16
CA ALA A 77 -7.82 9.86 -3.22
C ALA A 77 -8.63 10.39 -4.40
N LEU A 78 -8.47 11.67 -4.76
CA LEU A 78 -9.15 12.29 -5.89
C LEU A 78 -8.49 12.00 -7.24
N ALA A 79 -7.21 11.63 -7.26
CA ALA A 79 -6.46 11.36 -8.48
C ALA A 79 -7.16 10.41 -9.47
N PRO A 80 -7.69 9.22 -9.07
CA PRO A 80 -8.37 8.34 -10.01
C PRO A 80 -9.66 8.95 -10.58
N PHE A 81 -10.38 9.78 -9.83
CA PHE A 81 -11.58 10.46 -10.34
C PHE A 81 -11.25 11.51 -11.41
N GLY A 82 -10.09 12.17 -11.31
CA GLY A 82 -9.61 13.10 -12.32
C GLY A 82 -8.99 12.42 -13.55
N VAL A 83 -8.32 11.28 -13.36
CA VAL A 83 -7.65 10.53 -14.43
C VAL A 83 -8.63 9.66 -15.21
N GLU A 84 -9.69 9.16 -14.58
CA GLU A 84 -10.68 8.29 -15.22
C GLU A 84 -11.37 8.91 -16.46
N PRO A 85 -11.86 10.16 -16.47
CA PRO A 85 -12.45 10.73 -17.68
C PRO A 85 -11.45 10.85 -18.83
N LEU A 86 -10.19 11.17 -18.52
CA LEU A 86 -9.11 11.23 -19.52
C LEU A 86 -8.80 9.84 -20.08
N ARG A 87 -8.75 8.83 -19.20
CA ARG A 87 -8.52 7.43 -19.56
C ARG A 87 -9.67 6.84 -20.36
N ARG A 88 -10.92 7.15 -19.99
CA ARG A 88 -12.14 6.73 -20.69
C ARG A 88 -12.15 7.26 -22.12
N ASN A 89 -11.75 8.51 -22.33
CA ASN A 89 -11.61 9.07 -23.68
C ASN A 89 -10.50 8.39 -24.49
N TRP A 90 -9.43 7.93 -23.85
CA TRP A 90 -8.28 7.34 -24.54
C TRP A 90 -8.43 5.84 -24.81
N THR A 91 -8.98 5.09 -23.87
CA THR A 91 -9.05 3.62 -23.94
C THR A 91 -10.43 3.11 -24.34
N GLY A 92 -11.43 3.99 -24.43
CA GLY A 92 -12.82 3.65 -24.77
C GLY A 92 -13.57 2.84 -23.71
N ASP A 93 -12.87 2.43 -22.65
CA ASP A 93 -13.34 1.52 -21.62
C ASP A 93 -13.26 2.22 -20.26
N GLY A 94 -14.39 2.28 -19.56
CA GLY A 94 -14.54 3.01 -18.30
C GLY A 94 -14.67 2.04 -17.14
N TYR A 95 -13.98 2.32 -16.02
CA TYR A 95 -14.14 1.54 -14.82
C TYR A 95 -15.48 1.82 -14.15
N PRO A 96 -16.16 0.77 -13.64
CA PRO A 96 -17.28 0.97 -12.75
C PRO A 96 -16.82 1.72 -11.49
N LEU A 97 -17.76 2.44 -10.87
CA LEU A 97 -17.48 3.35 -9.76
C LEU A 97 -16.82 2.62 -8.57
N GLU A 98 -17.16 1.35 -8.35
CA GLU A 98 -16.56 0.48 -7.34
C GLU A 98 -15.05 0.32 -7.54
N ILE A 99 -14.60 0.05 -8.77
CA ILE A 99 -13.17 -0.08 -9.10
C ILE A 99 -12.46 1.27 -8.94
N GLN A 100 -13.12 2.39 -9.28
CA GLN A 100 -12.55 3.72 -9.05
C GLN A 100 -12.32 4.01 -7.56
N MET A 101 -13.28 3.65 -6.70
CA MET A 101 -13.14 3.77 -5.24
C MET A 101 -11.97 2.91 -4.72
N VAL A 102 -11.83 1.68 -5.23
CA VAL A 102 -10.74 0.77 -4.83
C VAL A 102 -9.37 1.31 -5.31
N CYS A 103 -9.28 1.84 -6.53
CA CYS A 103 -8.08 2.54 -7.02
C CYS A 103 -7.75 3.79 -6.17
N SER A 104 -8.77 4.51 -5.68
CA SER A 104 -8.60 5.64 -4.76
C SER A 104 -8.00 5.18 -3.45
N LEU A 105 -8.54 4.11 -2.88
CA LEU A 105 -8.06 3.51 -1.64
C LEU A 105 -6.63 2.96 -1.80
N ARG A 106 -6.29 2.39 -2.95
CA ARG A 106 -4.93 1.95 -3.30
C ARG A 106 -3.94 3.12 -3.27
N ASN A 107 -4.27 4.24 -3.92
CA ASN A 107 -3.41 5.43 -3.91
C ASN A 107 -3.27 6.01 -2.50
N VAL A 108 -4.35 6.06 -1.72
CA VAL A 108 -4.30 6.46 -0.31
C VAL A 108 -3.41 5.51 0.50
N GLY A 109 -3.55 4.21 0.30
CA GLY A 109 -2.71 3.18 0.95
C GLY A 109 -1.23 3.36 0.64
N LEU A 110 -0.87 3.61 -0.63
CA LEU A 110 0.49 3.95 -1.02
C LEU A 110 0.97 5.23 -0.33
N GLY A 111 0.14 6.29 -0.30
CA GLY A 111 0.43 7.53 0.42
C GLY A 111 0.67 7.33 1.92
N LEU A 112 -0.12 6.47 2.56
CA LEU A 112 0.06 6.09 3.97
C LEU A 112 1.37 5.32 4.18
N ALA A 113 1.75 4.46 3.23
CA ALA A 113 3.00 3.70 3.29
C ALA A 113 4.25 4.58 3.08
N ILE A 114 4.18 5.59 2.21
CA ILE A 114 5.21 6.65 2.09
C ILE A 114 5.42 7.31 3.45
N CYS A 115 4.32 7.58 4.15
CA CYS A 115 4.32 8.29 5.43
C CYS A 115 4.34 7.35 6.65
N ALA A 116 4.76 6.09 6.47
CA ALA A 116 4.84 5.10 7.54
C ALA A 116 5.94 5.38 8.58
N GLY A 117 6.47 6.62 8.63
CA GLY A 117 7.20 7.14 9.78
C GLY A 117 6.30 7.35 11.01
N TRP A 118 5.01 7.64 10.81
CA TRP A 118 4.02 7.68 11.89
C TRP A 118 3.34 6.32 12.08
N LEU A 119 3.23 5.87 13.33
CA LEU A 119 2.61 4.58 13.66
C LEU A 119 1.15 4.48 13.18
N LEU A 120 0.41 5.59 13.20
CA LEU A 120 -0.97 5.63 12.71
C LEU A 120 -1.02 5.39 11.20
N CYS A 121 -0.15 6.02 10.42
CA CYS A 121 -0.05 5.80 8.98
C CYS A 121 0.37 4.37 8.65
N LEU A 122 1.31 3.80 9.40
CA LEU A 122 1.75 2.42 9.24
C LEU A 122 0.61 1.42 9.48
N ARG A 123 -0.16 1.60 10.55
CA ARG A 123 -1.32 0.74 10.86
C ARG A 123 -2.41 0.85 9.78
N LEU A 124 -2.74 2.07 9.37
CA LEU A 124 -3.73 2.28 8.30
C LEU A 124 -3.25 1.73 6.95
N ALA A 125 -1.97 1.87 6.62
CA ALA A 125 -1.38 1.25 5.43
C ALA A 125 -1.51 -0.28 5.44
N CYS A 126 -1.32 -0.91 6.61
CA CYS A 126 -1.48 -2.36 6.76
C CYS A 126 -2.95 -2.81 6.65
N VAL A 127 -3.90 -2.05 7.23
CA VAL A 127 -5.33 -2.36 7.12
C VAL A 127 -5.80 -2.19 5.67
N THR A 128 -5.38 -1.10 5.02
CA THR A 128 -5.71 -0.87 3.60
C THR A 128 -5.11 -1.94 2.70
N SER A 129 -3.85 -2.36 2.92
CA SER A 129 -3.26 -3.44 2.13
C SER A 129 -4.01 -4.77 2.27
N LEU A 130 -4.44 -5.11 3.49
CA LEU A 130 -5.21 -6.32 3.77
C LEU A 130 -6.59 -6.28 3.11
N PHE A 131 -7.28 -5.14 3.17
CA PHE A 131 -8.55 -4.96 2.48
C PHE A 131 -8.39 -5.11 0.95
N LEU A 132 -7.38 -4.46 0.36
CA LEU A 132 -7.16 -4.46 -1.09
C LEU A 132 -6.84 -5.86 -1.63
N ILE A 133 -6.01 -6.64 -0.93
CA ILE A 133 -5.68 -8.00 -1.38
C ILE A 133 -6.86 -8.96 -1.25
N LEU A 134 -7.68 -8.83 -0.19
CA LEU A 134 -8.91 -9.62 -0.03
C LEU A 134 -9.93 -9.26 -1.10
N PHE A 135 -10.10 -7.97 -1.37
CA PHE A 135 -10.98 -7.50 -2.45
C PHE A 135 -10.56 -8.08 -3.80
N SER A 136 -9.26 -7.96 -4.14
CA SER A 136 -8.69 -8.52 -5.36
C SER A 136 -8.93 -10.03 -5.48
N ALA A 137 -8.67 -10.79 -4.42
CA ALA A 137 -8.88 -12.23 -4.39
C ALA A 137 -10.37 -12.64 -4.49
N SER A 138 -11.28 -11.78 -4.02
CA SER A 138 -12.72 -12.03 -4.13
C SER A 138 -13.31 -11.70 -5.50
N MET A 139 -12.68 -10.78 -6.23
CA MET A 139 -13.16 -10.30 -7.54
C MET A 139 -12.84 -11.27 -8.67
N THR A 140 -11.70 -11.95 -8.62
CA THR A 140 -11.23 -12.78 -9.75
C THR A 140 -10.56 -14.06 -9.29
N ASN A 141 -10.72 -15.12 -10.08
CA ASN A 141 -10.02 -16.40 -9.91
C ASN A 141 -8.73 -16.47 -10.74
N HIS A 142 -8.27 -15.36 -11.30
CA HIS A 142 -7.11 -15.33 -12.18
C HIS A 142 -5.84 -15.83 -11.43
N PRO A 143 -5.04 -16.75 -12.01
CA PRO A 143 -3.90 -17.37 -11.33
C PRO A 143 -2.85 -16.34 -10.85
N ALA A 144 -2.70 -15.25 -11.58
CA ALA A 144 -1.81 -14.16 -11.19
C ALA A 144 -2.19 -13.54 -9.82
N VAL A 145 -3.48 -13.35 -9.53
CA VAL A 145 -3.93 -12.83 -8.23
C VAL A 145 -3.65 -13.83 -7.11
N MET A 146 -3.83 -15.13 -7.37
CA MET A 146 -3.49 -16.18 -6.41
C MET A 146 -2.00 -16.22 -6.07
N VAL A 147 -1.13 -16.03 -7.08
CA VAL A 147 0.33 -15.92 -6.86
C VAL A 147 0.66 -14.68 -6.03
N VAL A 148 0.06 -13.53 -6.34
CA VAL A 148 0.24 -12.29 -5.57
C VAL A 148 -0.24 -12.44 -4.13
N LEU A 149 -1.38 -13.10 -3.92
CA LEU A 149 -1.91 -13.43 -2.59
C LEU A 149 -0.93 -14.32 -1.81
N GLY A 150 -0.36 -15.34 -2.44
CA GLY A 150 0.67 -16.19 -1.82
C GLY A 150 1.94 -15.41 -1.43
N MET A 151 2.40 -14.50 -2.28
CA MET A 151 3.52 -13.61 -1.93
C MET A 151 3.16 -12.65 -0.78
N TYR A 152 1.92 -12.15 -0.77
CA TYR A 152 1.41 -11.27 0.28
C TYR A 152 1.36 -11.99 1.63
N THR A 153 0.86 -13.23 1.69
CA THR A 153 0.79 -14.00 2.93
C THR A 153 2.19 -14.31 3.47
N ALA A 154 3.13 -14.74 2.61
CA ALA A 154 4.52 -14.97 3.02
C ALA A 154 5.17 -13.70 3.60
N THR A 155 5.00 -12.57 2.91
CA THR A 155 5.51 -11.27 3.38
C THR A 155 4.83 -10.83 4.68
N GLY A 156 3.52 -11.08 4.81
CA GLY A 156 2.73 -10.76 6.00
C GLY A 156 3.14 -11.57 7.22
N SER A 157 3.47 -12.86 7.04
CA SER A 157 4.01 -13.71 8.10
C SER A 157 5.36 -13.19 8.59
N ILE A 158 6.25 -12.78 7.69
CA ILE A 158 7.54 -12.16 8.05
C ILE A 158 7.31 -10.86 8.83
N TRP A 159 6.39 -10.02 8.36
CA TRP A 159 6.03 -8.77 9.04
C TRP A 159 5.51 -9.01 10.46
N LEU A 160 4.63 -9.99 10.66
CA LEU A 160 4.12 -10.38 11.97
C LEU A 160 5.23 -10.89 12.88
N MET A 161 6.12 -11.73 12.37
CA MET A 161 7.25 -12.25 13.13
C MET A 161 8.17 -11.13 13.63
N ILE A 162 8.53 -10.18 12.76
CA ILE A 162 9.37 -9.02 13.13
C ILE A 162 8.66 -8.17 14.18
N THR A 163 7.38 -7.87 13.98
CA THR A 163 6.60 -7.02 14.89
C THR A 163 6.45 -7.67 16.26
N TYR A 164 6.12 -8.96 16.30
CA TYR A 164 6.00 -9.73 17.54
C TYR A 164 7.33 -9.83 18.29
N TRP A 165 8.42 -10.16 17.60
CA TRP A 165 9.76 -10.23 18.18
C TRP A 165 10.22 -8.88 18.75
N SER A 166 9.88 -7.79 18.08
CA SER A 166 10.17 -6.43 18.56
C SER A 166 9.42 -6.10 19.86
N GLY A 167 8.17 -6.53 19.98
CA GLY A 167 7.37 -6.38 21.19
C GLY A 167 7.92 -7.19 22.37
N LEU A 168 8.33 -8.45 22.12
CA LEU A 168 8.95 -9.30 23.13
C LEU A 168 10.25 -8.72 23.68
N ARG A 169 11.16 -8.24 22.81
CA ARG A 169 12.42 -7.62 23.26
C ARG A 169 12.17 -6.41 24.18
N LEU A 170 11.13 -5.62 23.92
CA LEU A 170 10.75 -4.48 24.76
C LEU A 170 10.30 -4.88 26.17
N VAL A 171 9.70 -6.07 26.32
CA VAL A 171 9.25 -6.60 27.62
C VAL A 171 10.40 -7.28 28.37
N PHE A 172 11.26 -8.03 27.67
CA PHE A 172 12.38 -8.75 28.30
C PHE A 172 13.59 -7.86 28.64
N VAL A 173 13.75 -6.72 27.97
CA VAL A 173 14.80 -5.73 28.24
C VAL A 173 14.19 -4.52 28.96
N ALA A 174 13.41 -4.77 30.01
CA ALA A 174 13.04 -3.71 30.94
C ALA A 174 14.32 -3.25 31.69
N PRO A 175 14.62 -1.94 31.74
CA PRO A 175 15.75 -1.44 32.51
C PRO A 175 15.44 -1.61 34.01
N GLU A 176 16.38 -2.17 34.74
CA GLU A 176 16.48 -2.00 36.20
C GLU A 176 16.75 -0.53 36.53
#